data_AF-G1VJV8-F1
#
_entry.id   AF-G1VJV8-F1
#
_cell.length_a   1.000
_cell.length_b   1.000
_cell.length_c   1.000
_cell.angle_alpha   90.00
_cell.angle_beta   90.00
_cell.angle_gamma   90.00
#
_symmetry.space_group_name_H-M   'P 1'
#
loop_
_entity.id
_entity.type
_entity.pdbx_description
1 polymer ?
#
loop_
_entity_poly.entity_id
_entity_poly.type
_entity_poly.pdbx_seq_one_letter_code
_entity_poly.pdbx_strand_id
1 'polypeptide(L)'
;MIELQTGKITFPELNITVSPLLHYADFISDFPKDKITQIRDMRNGYIWYDIKEKVYDNKIPVYFCFNPQKNLELVNLYPQHFDLNAILHWECWTPEEAQKDKRYCDEWLMRFCGLKNEENLFSWGSISSYFDPRSCSSGICIHYTEQK
;
A
#
# COMPACT_ATOMS: atom_id res chain seq x y z
N MET A 1 4.88 -5.96 -8.48
CA MET A 1 6.18 -6.42 -7.96
C MET A 1 7.00 -5.21 -7.57
N ILE A 2 7.60 -5.23 -6.39
CA ILE A 2 8.34 -4.11 -5.80
C ILE A 2 9.82 -4.26 -6.17
N GLU A 3 10.41 -3.26 -6.79
CA GLU A 3 11.83 -3.18 -7.13
C GLU A 3 12.56 -2.38 -6.05
N LEU A 4 13.28 -3.08 -5.15
CA LEU A 4 13.88 -2.47 -3.96
C LEU A 4 14.98 -1.46 -4.27
N GLN A 5 15.64 -1.55 -5.42
CA GLN A 5 16.70 -0.63 -5.82
C GLN A 5 16.15 0.74 -6.22
N THR A 6 14.92 0.79 -6.76
CA THR A 6 14.35 1.99 -7.39
C THR A 6 13.09 2.50 -6.71
N GLY A 7 12.45 1.67 -5.88
CA GLY A 7 11.14 1.95 -5.31
C GLY A 7 10.00 1.80 -6.31
N LYS A 8 10.24 1.25 -7.50
CA LYS A 8 9.17 1.03 -8.48
C LYS A 8 8.27 -0.10 -8.05
N ILE A 9 6.97 0.04 -8.31
CA ILE A 9 5.99 -1.03 -8.10
C ILE A 9 5.20 -1.24 -9.38
N THR A 10 5.32 -2.43 -9.96
CA THR A 10 4.55 -2.81 -11.15
C THR A 10 3.26 -3.53 -10.75
N PHE A 11 2.14 -3.10 -11.31
CA PHE A 11 0.81 -3.69 -11.12
C PHE A 11 0.36 -4.32 -12.44
N PRO A 12 0.53 -5.64 -12.60
CA PRO A 12 0.47 -6.30 -13.91
C PRO A 12 -0.95 -6.39 -14.49
N GLU A 13 -2.02 -6.56 -13.70
CA GLU A 13 -3.38 -6.61 -14.27
C GLU A 13 -3.82 -5.24 -14.79
N LEU A 14 -3.25 -4.16 -14.23
CA LEU A 14 -3.49 -2.78 -14.66
C LEU A 14 -2.51 -2.30 -15.72
N ASN A 15 -1.43 -3.04 -15.98
CA ASN A 15 -0.32 -2.61 -16.84
C ASN A 15 0.24 -1.22 -16.47
N ILE A 16 0.33 -0.92 -15.17
CA ILE A 16 0.91 0.34 -14.67
C ILE A 16 2.16 0.07 -13.85
N THR A 17 3.03 1.07 -13.78
CA THR A 17 4.15 1.09 -12.84
C THR A 17 4.17 2.42 -12.12
N VAL A 18 4.15 2.38 -10.79
CA VAL A 18 4.34 3.58 -9.96
C VAL A 18 5.78 3.65 -9.49
N SER A 19 6.24 4.86 -9.18
CA SER A 19 7.61 5.10 -8.73
C SER A 19 7.67 6.30 -7.78
N PRO A 20 8.78 6.50 -7.08
CA PRO A 20 8.98 7.69 -6.24
C PRO A 20 8.84 9.02 -7.01
N LEU A 21 9.02 9.00 -8.33
CA LEU A 21 8.94 10.18 -9.21
C LEU A 21 7.54 10.38 -9.81
N LEU A 22 6.56 9.53 -9.46
CA LEU A 22 5.23 9.61 -10.05
C LEU A 22 4.52 10.88 -9.55
N HIS A 23 4.27 11.79 -10.48
CA HIS A 23 3.47 12.97 -10.22
C HIS A 23 1.98 12.69 -10.50
N TYR A 24 1.11 13.37 -9.76
CA TYR A 24 -0.35 13.24 -9.87
C TYR A 24 -0.89 13.41 -11.30
N ALA A 25 -0.30 14.34 -12.07
CA ALA A 25 -0.76 14.61 -13.43
C ALA A 25 -0.61 13.38 -14.34
N ASP A 26 0.53 12.69 -14.23
CA ASP A 26 0.81 11.47 -15.00
C ASP A 26 -0.08 10.32 -14.52
N PHE A 27 -0.28 10.21 -13.20
CA PHE A 27 -1.20 9.24 -12.63
C PHE A 27 -2.62 9.42 -13.18
N ILE A 28 -3.20 10.63 -13.17
CA ILE A 28 -4.58 10.84 -13.64
C ILE A 28 -4.74 10.66 -15.16
N SER A 29 -3.68 10.92 -15.92
CA SER A 29 -3.65 10.70 -17.37
C SER A 29 -3.72 9.22 -17.71
N ASP A 30 -2.85 8.42 -17.08
CA ASP A 30 -2.55 7.07 -17.57
C ASP A 30 -3.29 5.98 -16.78
N PHE A 31 -3.79 6.30 -15.59
CA PHE A 31 -4.39 5.31 -14.71
C PHE A 31 -5.82 4.92 -15.15
N PRO A 32 -6.15 3.62 -15.18
CA PRO A 32 -7.47 3.15 -15.58
C PRO A 32 -8.53 3.53 -14.53
N LYS A 33 -9.28 4.60 -14.80
CA LYS A 33 -10.24 5.19 -13.84
C LYS A 33 -11.36 4.23 -13.42
N ASP A 34 -11.74 3.27 -14.25
CA ASP A 34 -12.73 2.23 -13.93
C ASP A 34 -12.25 1.25 -12.84
N LYS A 35 -10.96 1.25 -12.51
CA LYS A 35 -10.34 0.39 -11.50
C LYS A 35 -10.22 1.06 -10.13
N ILE A 36 -10.46 2.36 -10.06
CA ILE A 36 -10.48 3.12 -8.81
C ILE A 36 -11.75 2.75 -8.05
N THR A 37 -11.59 2.11 -6.89
CA THR A 37 -12.73 1.73 -6.04
C THR A 37 -13.17 2.87 -5.15
N GLN A 38 -12.26 3.77 -4.78
CA GLN A 38 -12.57 4.93 -3.95
C GLN A 38 -11.54 6.04 -4.17
N ILE A 39 -12.01 7.29 -4.07
CA ILE A 39 -11.17 8.48 -4.00
C ILE A 39 -11.48 9.17 -2.66
N ARG A 40 -10.45 9.44 -1.85
CA ARG A 40 -10.61 10.14 -0.57
C ARG A 40 -9.81 11.43 -0.61
N ASP A 41 -10.52 12.54 -0.80
CA ASP A 41 -9.98 13.89 -0.63
C ASP A 41 -10.14 14.29 0.84
N MET A 42 -9.02 14.37 1.54
CA MET A 42 -8.98 14.69 2.97
C MET A 42 -9.16 16.20 3.25
N ARG A 43 -9.30 17.03 2.20
CA ARG A 43 -9.43 18.50 2.26
C ARG A 43 -8.28 19.22 2.98
N ASN A 44 -7.12 18.58 3.02
CA ASN A 44 -5.88 19.10 3.60
C ASN A 44 -4.72 19.06 2.57
N GLY A 45 -5.05 18.90 1.29
CA GLY A 45 -4.08 18.77 0.19
C GLY A 45 -3.74 17.33 -0.17
N TYR A 46 -3.96 16.38 0.75
CA TYR A 46 -3.74 14.96 0.51
C TYR A 46 -4.93 14.32 -0.21
N ILE A 47 -4.63 13.48 -1.20
CA ILE A 47 -5.64 12.73 -1.96
C ILE A 47 -5.23 11.26 -2.01
N TRP A 48 -6.17 10.39 -1.64
CA TRP A 48 -5.98 8.95 -1.70
C TRP A 48 -6.77 8.32 -2.85
N TYR A 49 -6.15 7.36 -3.53
CA TYR A 49 -6.75 6.54 -4.56
C TYR A 49 -6.65 5.07 -4.18
N ASP A 50 -7.80 4.43 -4.04
CA ASP A 50 -7.88 3.05 -3.60
C ASP A 50 -8.22 2.16 -4.79
N ILE A 51 -7.48 1.05 -4.93
CA ILE A 51 -7.73 0.01 -5.93
C ILE A 51 -7.68 -1.38 -5.30
N LYS A 52 -8.03 -2.40 -6.09
CA LYS A 52 -7.73 -3.81 -5.79
C LYS A 52 -6.89 -4.40 -6.90
N GLU A 53 -5.76 -4.99 -6.56
CA GLU A 53 -4.81 -5.47 -7.54
C GLU A 53 -4.01 -6.67 -7.06
N LYS A 54 -3.60 -7.53 -7.98
CA LYS A 54 -2.74 -8.67 -7.66
C LYS A 54 -1.30 -8.20 -7.41
N VAL A 55 -0.85 -8.40 -6.17
CA VAL A 55 0.53 -8.10 -5.76
C VAL A 55 1.17 -9.38 -5.27
N TYR A 56 2.09 -9.93 -6.07
CA TYR A 56 2.68 -11.25 -5.91
C TYR A 56 1.63 -12.39 -5.93
N ASP A 57 1.12 -12.79 -4.77
CA ASP A 57 0.27 -13.98 -4.60
C ASP A 57 -1.21 -13.66 -4.73
N ASN A 58 -1.69 -12.66 -4.01
CA ASN A 58 -3.10 -12.39 -3.82
C ASN A 58 -3.51 -11.04 -4.42
N LYS A 59 -4.80 -10.94 -4.77
CA LYS A 59 -5.44 -9.65 -5.04
C LYS A 59 -5.67 -8.96 -3.71
N ILE A 60 -5.16 -7.76 -3.54
CA ILE A 60 -5.18 -7.04 -2.26
C ILE A 60 -5.63 -5.58 -2.48
N PRO A 61 -6.17 -4.91 -1.46
CA PRO A 61 -6.32 -3.46 -1.49
C PRO A 61 -4.94 -2.77 -1.59
N VAL A 62 -4.87 -1.76 -2.45
CA VAL A 62 -3.68 -0.90 -2.62
C VAL A 62 -4.12 0.55 -2.63
N TYR A 63 -3.54 1.37 -1.76
CA TYR A 63 -3.88 2.79 -1.63
C TYR A 63 -2.69 3.66 -2.00
N PHE A 64 -2.89 4.56 -2.96
CA PHE A 64 -1.91 5.58 -3.34
C PHE A 64 -2.25 6.89 -2.65
N CYS A 65 -1.28 7.49 -1.96
CA CYS A 65 -1.41 8.80 -1.32
C CYS A 65 -0.57 9.83 -2.06
N PHE A 66 -1.22 10.86 -2.59
CA PHE A 66 -0.55 12.04 -3.14
C PHE A 66 -0.54 13.17 -2.12
N ASN A 67 0.62 13.78 -1.95
CA ASN A 67 0.82 14.89 -1.01
C ASN A 67 0.30 16.23 -1.57
N PRO A 68 0.30 17.32 -0.78
CA PRO A 68 -0.11 18.64 -1.24
C PRO A 68 0.66 19.16 -2.46
N GLN A 69 1.93 18.76 -2.62
CA GLN A 69 2.81 19.06 -3.76
C GLN A 69 2.53 18.17 -4.98
N LYS A 70 1.54 17.27 -4.90
CA LYS A 70 1.10 16.37 -5.97
C LYS A 70 2.11 15.28 -6.33
N ASN A 71 3.06 14.99 -5.43
CA ASN A 71 3.96 13.85 -5.52
C ASN A 71 3.32 12.62 -4.85
N LEU A 72 3.57 11.43 -5.39
CA LEU A 72 3.24 10.18 -4.71
C LEU A 72 4.11 10.05 -3.46
N GLU A 73 3.50 10.07 -2.29
CA GLU A 73 4.20 10.01 -0.99
C GLU A 73 4.10 8.62 -0.38
N LEU A 74 2.92 7.99 -0.42
CA LEU A 74 2.71 6.68 0.18
C LEU A 74 2.06 5.71 -0.80
N VAL A 75 2.48 4.45 -0.73
CA VAL A 75 1.73 3.31 -1.23
C VAL A 75 1.49 2.35 -0.08
N ASN A 76 0.22 2.18 0.30
CA ASN A 76 -0.16 1.19 1.29
C ASN A 76 -0.66 -0.08 0.61
N LEU A 77 -0.11 -1.22 1.01
CA LEU A 77 -0.53 -2.55 0.60
C LEU A 77 -1.20 -3.25 1.78
N TYR A 78 -2.33 -3.90 1.55
CA TYR A 78 -3.07 -4.61 2.59
C TYR A 78 -3.16 -6.11 2.28
N PRO A 79 -2.04 -6.86 2.37
CA PRO A 79 -2.11 -8.31 2.33
C PRO A 79 -2.93 -8.80 3.53
N GLN A 80 -3.90 -9.68 3.29
CA GLN A 80 -4.79 -10.21 4.32
C GLN A 80 -4.57 -11.70 4.52
N HIS A 81 -4.62 -12.14 5.77
CA HIS A 81 -4.49 -13.57 6.13
C HIS A 81 -5.78 -14.37 5.92
N PHE A 82 -6.90 -13.67 5.69
CA PHE A 82 -8.23 -14.24 5.50
C PHE A 82 -8.74 -13.99 4.08
N ASP A 83 -9.78 -14.73 3.67
CA ASP A 83 -10.42 -14.55 2.37
C ASP A 83 -11.10 -13.18 2.30
N LEU A 84 -10.79 -12.39 1.25
CA LEU A 84 -11.42 -11.08 0.99
C LEU A 84 -12.94 -11.14 0.82
N ASN A 85 -13.50 -12.33 0.55
CA ASN A 85 -14.94 -12.56 0.49
C ASN A 85 -15.56 -12.95 1.84
N ALA A 86 -14.74 -13.13 2.88
CA ALA A 86 -15.24 -13.41 4.22
C ALA A 86 -15.98 -12.18 4.76
N ILE A 87 -17.22 -12.38 5.19
CA ILE A 87 -17.98 -11.36 5.91
C ILE A 87 -17.44 -11.35 7.34
N LEU A 88 -16.57 -10.39 7.63
CA LEU A 88 -16.10 -10.14 8.99
C LEU A 88 -16.98 -9.07 9.63
N HIS A 89 -17.63 -9.44 10.73
CA HIS A 89 -18.37 -8.49 11.55
C HIS A 89 -17.40 -7.83 12.53
N TRP A 90 -17.54 -6.52 12.72
CA TRP A 90 -16.73 -5.75 13.68
C TRP A 90 -16.74 -6.36 15.09
N GLU A 91 -17.86 -6.95 15.48
CA GLU A 91 -18.06 -7.62 16.77
C GLU A 91 -17.19 -8.87 16.96
N CYS A 92 -16.69 -9.45 15.86
CA CYS A 92 -15.81 -10.60 15.91
C CYS A 92 -14.34 -10.21 16.10
N TRP A 93 -14.00 -8.92 15.99
CA TRP A 93 -12.63 -8.46 16.07
C TRP A 93 -12.04 -8.66 17.47
N THR A 94 -10.84 -9.22 17.52
CA THR A 94 -10.06 -9.35 18.75
C THR A 94 -8.64 -8.79 18.58
N PRO A 95 -8.00 -8.31 19.66
CA PRO A 95 -6.59 -7.92 19.63
C PRO A 95 -5.67 -9.02 19.07
N GLU A 96 -5.97 -10.28 19.37
CA GLU A 96 -5.24 -11.45 18.88
C GLU A 96 -5.31 -11.59 17.35
N GLU A 97 -6.47 -11.28 16.75
CA GLU A 97 -6.67 -11.29 15.29
C GLU A 97 -5.93 -10.15 14.60
N ALA A 98 -6.00 -8.93 15.15
CA ALA A 98 -5.18 -7.83 14.66
C ALA A 98 -3.68 -8.16 14.69
N GLN A 99 -3.24 -8.89 15.72
CA GLN A 99 -1.85 -9.34 15.80
C GLN A 99 -1.53 -10.41 14.73
N LYS A 100 -2.51 -11.22 14.30
CA LYS A 100 -2.35 -12.14 13.16
C LYS A 100 -2.18 -11.36 11.86
N ASP A 101 -2.97 -10.32 11.61
CA ASP A 101 -2.81 -9.46 10.44
C ASP A 101 -1.44 -8.81 10.37
N LYS A 102 -0.95 -8.28 11.51
CA LYS A 102 0.40 -7.70 11.59
C LYS A 102 1.48 -8.74 11.29
N ARG A 103 1.40 -9.92 11.90
CA ARG A 103 2.35 -11.02 11.64
C ARG A 103 2.31 -11.46 10.18
N TYR A 104 1.12 -11.50 9.57
CA TYR A 104 0.99 -11.82 8.16
C TYR A 104 1.66 -10.79 7.27
N CYS A 105 1.51 -9.49 7.55
CA CYS A 105 2.22 -8.42 6.84
C CYS A 105 3.74 -8.56 6.97
N ASP A 106 4.23 -8.92 8.16
CA ASP A 106 5.67 -9.15 8.42
C ASP A 106 6.21 -10.32 7.60
N GLU A 107 5.52 -11.46 7.65
CA GLU A 107 5.87 -12.65 6.89
C GLU A 107 5.79 -12.40 5.39
N TRP A 108 4.82 -11.61 4.93
CA TRP A 108 4.67 -11.23 3.53
C TRP A 108 5.88 -10.42 3.04
N LEU A 109 6.33 -9.40 3.80
CA LEU A 109 7.54 -8.63 3.49
C LEU A 109 8.78 -9.51 3.44
N MET A 110 8.95 -10.39 4.44
CA MET A 110 10.08 -11.30 4.47
C MET A 110 10.08 -12.25 3.27
N ARG A 111 8.91 -12.83 2.95
CA ARG A 111 8.75 -13.82 1.87
C ARG A 111 8.98 -13.23 0.48
N PHE A 112 8.41 -12.07 0.19
CA PHE A 112 8.42 -11.52 -1.17
C PHE A 112 9.50 -10.46 -1.42
N CYS A 113 9.95 -9.78 -0.36
CA CYS A 113 10.94 -8.72 -0.47
C CYS A 113 12.25 -9.06 0.27
N GLY A 114 12.31 -10.14 1.07
CA GLY A 114 13.50 -10.45 1.87
C GLY A 114 13.79 -9.41 2.96
N LEU A 115 12.78 -8.63 3.36
CA LEU A 115 12.91 -7.53 4.30
C LEU A 115 12.60 -7.95 5.73
N LYS A 116 13.11 -7.17 6.68
CA LYS A 116 12.81 -7.34 8.10
C LYS A 116 11.51 -6.65 8.48
N ASN A 117 11.00 -7.01 9.65
CA ASN A 117 9.73 -6.55 10.22
C ASN A 117 9.81 -5.13 10.83
N GLU A 118 10.97 -4.48 10.70
CA GLU A 118 11.26 -3.11 11.14
C GLU A 118 11.26 -2.15 9.93
N GLU A 119 11.51 -0.86 10.15
CA GLU A 119 11.63 0.08 9.04
C GLU A 119 12.88 -0.21 8.20
N ASN A 120 12.68 -0.53 6.92
CA ASN A 120 13.76 -0.80 5.97
C ASN A 120 13.99 0.47 5.14
N LEU A 121 15.16 1.09 5.29
CA LEU A 121 15.51 2.35 4.62
C LEU A 121 16.22 2.12 3.29
N PHE A 122 15.88 2.95 2.30
CA PHE A 122 16.44 2.97 0.95
C PHE A 122 16.78 4.41 0.54
N SER A 123 17.54 4.58 -0.54
CA SER A 123 17.86 5.91 -1.07
C SER A 123 16.64 6.69 -1.57
N TRP A 124 15.54 5.99 -1.88
CA TRP A 124 14.32 6.56 -2.41
C TRP A 124 13.18 6.65 -1.37
N GLY A 125 13.36 6.12 -0.16
CA GLY A 125 12.29 6.04 0.83
C GLY A 125 12.46 4.93 1.85
N SER A 126 11.35 4.43 2.39
CA SER A 126 11.32 3.30 3.31
C SER A 126 10.18 2.32 3.04
N ILE A 127 10.35 1.08 3.49
CA ILE A 127 9.31 0.06 3.52
C ILE A 127 9.20 -0.50 4.94
N SER A 128 7.99 -0.51 5.49
CA SER A 128 7.70 -1.11 6.79
C SER A 128 6.29 -1.71 6.80
N SER A 129 6.07 -2.68 7.67
CA SER A 129 4.73 -3.11 8.07
C SER A 129 4.30 -2.37 9.33
N TYR A 130 3.01 -2.10 9.45
CA TYR A 130 2.46 -1.36 10.58
C TYR A 130 1.16 -1.98 11.11
N PHE A 131 0.82 -1.61 12.34
CA PHE A 131 -0.49 -1.83 12.92
C PHE A 131 -1.03 -0.48 13.40
N ASP A 132 -2.21 -0.10 12.92
CA ASP A 132 -2.92 1.07 13.38
C ASP A 132 -4.02 0.64 14.37
N PRO A 133 -3.86 0.91 15.67
CA PRO A 133 -4.84 0.53 16.68
C PRO A 133 -6.17 1.30 16.55
N ARG A 134 -6.19 2.44 15.86
CA ARG A 134 -7.42 3.25 15.71
C ARG A 134 -8.37 2.64 14.68
N SER A 135 -7.81 2.16 13.58
CA SER A 135 -8.57 1.45 12.55
C SER A 135 -8.57 -0.07 12.76
N CYS A 136 -7.83 -0.55 13.76
CA CYS A 136 -7.65 -1.99 14.03
C CYS A 136 -7.14 -2.75 12.80
N SER A 137 -6.29 -2.10 12.00
CA SER A 137 -5.81 -2.62 10.72
C SER A 137 -4.30 -2.73 10.67
N SER A 138 -3.80 -3.69 9.89
CA SER A 138 -2.39 -3.79 9.52
C SER A 138 -2.21 -3.65 8.03
N GLY A 139 -1.04 -3.16 7.65
CA GLY A 139 -0.65 -3.04 6.26
C GLY A 139 0.85 -2.90 6.12
N ILE A 140 1.28 -2.78 4.88
CA ILE A 140 2.65 -2.46 4.51
C ILE A 140 2.62 -1.06 3.93
N CYS A 141 3.45 -0.18 4.47
CA CYS A 141 3.65 1.18 4.01
C CYS A 141 4.95 1.25 3.23
N ILE A 142 4.86 1.76 2.01
CA ILE A 142 6.00 2.21 1.21
C ILE A 142 5.93 3.73 1.21
N HIS A 143 6.92 4.37 1.84
CA HIS A 143 6.98 5.82 2.00
C HIS A 143 8.11 6.37 1.14
N TYR A 144 7.77 7.18 0.14
CA TYR A 144 8.75 7.85 -0.71
C TYR A 144 9.20 9.15 -0.07
N THR A 145 10.51 9.33 0.01
CA THR A 145 11.10 10.61 0.41
C THR A 145 11.22 11.53 -0.79
N GLU A 146 11.00 12.83 -0.62
CA GLU A 146 11.30 13.81 -1.67
C GLU A 146 12.76 13.66 -2.11
N GLN A 147 12.96 13.32 -3.39
CA GLN A 147 14.30 13.31 -3.98
C GLN A 147 14.74 14.76 -4.16
N LYS A 148 15.84 15.13 -3.48
CA LYS A 148 16.48 16.45 -3.61
C LYS A 148 17.12 16.66 -4.97
#